data_AF-A0A499UWN5-F1
#
_entry.id   AF-A0A499UWN5-F1
#
_cell.length_a   1.000
_cell.length_b   1.000
_cell.length_c   1.000
_cell.angle_alpha   90.00
_cell.angle_beta   90.00
_cell.angle_gamma   90.00
#
_symmetry.space_group_name_H-M   'P 1'
#
loop_
_entity.id
_entity.type
_entity.pdbx_description
1 polymer ?
#
loop_
_entity_poly.entity_id
_entity_poly.type
_entity_poly.pdbx_seq_one_letter_code
_entity_poly.pdbx_strand_id
1 'polypeptide(L)' 'MSFTVDATHTLPASIEVSAWNGHACVPVRGASVEWATVSGTPTVITFDPVRTSRLRLDLTSRHPGAADGAQRIVAFEAR' A
#
# COMPACT_ATOMS: atom_id res chain seq x y z
N MET A 1 -1.57 2.25 -7.05
CA MET A 1 -0.90 3.41 -6.43
C MET A 1 0.56 3.45 -6.84
N SER A 2 1.22 4.59 -6.85
CA SER A 2 2.63 4.70 -7.26
C SER A 2 3.47 5.34 -6.17
N PHE A 3 4.73 4.91 -6.08
CA PHE A 3 5.72 5.43 -5.12
C PHE A 3 6.90 6.09 -5.84
N THR A 4 7.53 7.05 -5.18
CA THR A 4 8.90 7.45 -5.51
C THR A 4 9.87 6.44 -4.92
N VAL A 5 10.84 5.99 -5.72
CA VAL A 5 12.04 5.28 -5.26
C VAL A 5 13.25 6.17 -5.57
N ASP A 6 13.98 6.57 -4.53
CA ASP A 6 15.17 7.43 -4.59
C ASP A 6 16.09 7.15 -3.38
N ALA A 7 17.07 8.03 -3.10
CA ALA A 7 18.02 7.85 -1.99
C ALA A 7 17.38 7.88 -0.58
N THR A 8 16.13 8.33 -0.47
CA THR A 8 15.39 8.50 0.81
C THR A 8 14.10 7.68 0.87
N HIS A 9 13.57 7.27 -0.28
CA HIS A 9 12.30 6.58 -0.39
C HIS A 9 12.47 5.21 -1.02
N THR A 10 11.87 4.21 -0.39
CA THR A 10 11.83 2.82 -0.89
C THR A 10 10.41 2.28 -0.89
N LEU A 11 10.16 1.25 -1.69
CA LEU A 11 8.92 0.50 -1.61
C LEU A 11 8.77 -0.12 -0.22
N PRO A 12 7.56 -0.14 0.35
CA PRO A 12 7.34 -0.85 1.60
C PRO A 12 7.71 -2.34 1.46
N ALA A 13 8.00 -2.99 2.60
CA ALA A 13 8.20 -4.44 2.67
C ALA A 13 6.89 -5.20 2.44
N SER A 14 5.79 -4.67 2.98
CA SER A 14 4.45 -5.23 2.87
C SER A 14 3.40 -4.14 2.87
N ILE A 15 2.23 -4.48 2.33
CA ILE A 15 1.05 -3.64 2.35
C ILE A 15 -0.12 -4.52 2.78
N GLU A 16 -0.73 -4.15 3.89
CA GLU A 16 -1.94 -4.79 4.37
C GLU A 16 -3.13 -3.89 4.06
N VAL A 17 -4.22 -4.49 3.57
CA VAL A 17 -5.45 -3.77 3.25
C VAL A 17 -6.56 -4.23 4.19
N SER A 18 -7.20 -3.26 4.82
CA SER A 18 -8.38 -3.49 5.65
C SER A 18 -9.54 -2.61 5.19
N ALA A 19 -10.76 -3.14 5.28
CA ALA A 19 -11.98 -2.43 4.94
C ALA A 19 -12.79 -2.10 6.20
N TRP A 20 -13.38 -0.91 6.23
CA TRP A 20 -14.29 -0.50 7.30
C TRP A 20 -15.62 -1.24 7.22
N ASN A 21 -16.00 -1.93 8.30
CA ASN A 21 -17.25 -2.69 8.36
C ASN A 21 -18.40 -1.95 9.07
N GLY A 22 -18.23 -0.66 9.42
CA GLY A 22 -19.17 0.10 10.24
C GLY A 22 -18.67 0.36 11.67
N HIS A 23 -17.73 -0.44 12.17
CA HIS A 23 -17.21 -0.37 13.54
C HIS A 23 -15.69 -0.47 13.65
N ALA A 24 -15.05 -1.26 12.78
CA ALA A 24 -13.61 -1.46 12.76
C ALA A 24 -13.10 -1.65 11.32
N CYS A 25 -11.79 -1.44 11.12
CA CYS A 25 -11.10 -1.88 9.92
C CYS A 25 -10.74 -3.36 10.07
N VAL A 26 -11.25 -4.20 9.18
CA VAL A 26 -11.02 -5.65 9.16
C VAL A 26 -10.24 -6.01 7.90
N PRO A 27 -9.22 -6.90 7.97
CA PRO A 27 -8.46 -7.32 6.81
C PRO A 27 -9.36 -7.84 5.68
N VAL A 28 -9.06 -7.41 4.45
CA VAL A 28 -9.73 -7.94 3.25
C VAL A 28 -9.21 -9.35 2.95
N ARG A 29 -10.00 -10.13 2.21
CA ARG A 29 -9.63 -11.48 1.78
C ARG A 29 -8.99 -11.46 0.39
N GLY A 30 -8.18 -12.45 0.09
CA GLY A 30 -7.57 -12.62 -1.24
C GLY A 30 -6.59 -11.51 -1.62
N ALA A 31 -6.04 -10.75 -0.66
CA ALA A 31 -5.14 -9.65 -0.94
C ALA A 31 -3.85 -10.15 -1.61
N SER A 32 -3.49 -9.55 -2.75
CA SER A 32 -2.20 -9.76 -3.40
C SER A 32 -1.62 -8.43 -3.89
N VAL A 33 -0.30 -8.35 -3.91
CA VAL A 33 0.43 -7.13 -4.29
C VAL A 33 1.34 -7.44 -5.47
N GLU A 34 1.09 -6.76 -6.59
CA GLU A 34 2.02 -6.68 -7.72
C GLU A 34 2.85 -5.41 -7.56
N TRP A 35 4.13 -5.59 -7.26
CA TRP A 35 5.04 -4.48 -6.98
C TRP A 35 5.51 -3.79 -8.25
N ALA A 36 5.56 -2.46 -8.19
CA ALA A 36 6.24 -1.65 -9.19
C ALA A 36 7.73 -2.04 -9.28
N THR A 37 8.26 -2.15 -10.49
CA THR A 37 9.70 -2.40 -10.73
C THR A 37 10.46 -1.11 -11.04
N VAL A 38 9.75 -0.01 -11.30
CA VAL A 38 10.30 1.31 -11.64
C VAL A 38 9.60 2.39 -10.83
N SER A 39 10.37 3.38 -10.36
CA SER A 39 9.85 4.56 -9.64
C SER A 39 8.73 5.25 -10.43
N GLY A 40 7.65 5.65 -9.75
CA GLY A 40 6.49 6.30 -10.35
C GLY A 40 5.52 5.35 -11.08
N THR A 41 5.89 4.10 -11.34
CA THR A 41 4.97 3.11 -11.92
C THR A 41 4.04 2.51 -10.86
N PRO A 42 2.84 2.04 -11.23
CA PRO A 42 1.87 1.53 -10.26
C PRO A 42 2.31 0.23 -9.59
N THR A 43 2.24 0.20 -8.27
CA THR A 43 1.98 -1.01 -7.48
C THR A 43 0.48 -1.27 -7.50
N VAL A 44 0.08 -2.48 -7.88
CA VAL A 44 -1.32 -2.90 -7.99
C VAL A 44 -1.65 -3.82 -6.82
N ILE A 45 -2.73 -3.52 -6.11
CA ILE A 45 -3.26 -4.38 -5.05
C ILE A 45 -4.62 -4.88 -5.50
N THR A 46 -4.80 -6.20 -5.46
CA THR A 46 -6.09 -6.85 -5.73
C THR A 46 -6.56 -7.59 -4.49
N PHE A 47 -7.87 -7.68 -4.29
CA PHE A 47 -8.50 -8.39 -3.18
C PHE A 47 -9.94 -8.74 -3.55
N ASP A 48 -10.57 -9.63 -2.79
CA ASP A 48 -11.97 -10.01 -2.99
C ASP A 48 -12.91 -8.78 -2.87
N PRO A 49 -13.95 -8.65 -3.70
CA PRO A 49 -14.84 -7.48 -3.65
C PRO A 49 -15.44 -7.25 -2.26
N VAL A 50 -15.38 -6.01 -1.78
CA VAL A 50 -15.92 -5.61 -0.47
C VAL A 50 -16.75 -4.34 -0.61
N ARG A 51 -17.92 -4.31 0.05
CA ARG A 51 -18.71 -3.08 0.19
C ARG A 51 -18.23 -2.34 1.42
N THR A 52 -17.61 -1.19 1.23
CA THR A 52 -17.07 -0.37 2.30
C THR A 52 -17.12 1.10 1.94
N SER A 53 -17.12 1.98 2.94
CA SER A 53 -16.94 3.42 2.77
C SER A 53 -15.50 3.87 2.96
N ARG A 54 -14.62 3.01 3.50
CA ARG A 54 -13.21 3.34 3.79
C ARG A 54 -12.31 2.12 3.62
N LEU A 55 -11.13 2.37 3.07
CA LEU A 55 -10.01 1.44 3.09
C LEU A 55 -8.91 2.01 3.98
N ARG A 56 -8.23 1.13 4.71
CA ARG A 56 -6.99 1.42 5.42
C ARG A 56 -5.89 0.59 4.77
N LEU A 57 -4.79 1.26 4.46
CA LEU A 57 -3.57 0.63 3.99
C LEU A 57 -2.52 0.81 5.07
N ASP A 58 -1.97 -0.28 5.56
CA ASP A 58 -0.85 -0.28 6.49
C ASP A 58 0.41 -0.63 5.69
N LEU A 59 1.34 0.32 5.61
CA LEU A 59 2.59 0.19 4.88
C LEU A 59 3.71 -0.11 5.88
N THR A 60 4.36 -1.25 5.74
CA THR A 60 5.54 -1.57 6.56
C THR A 60 6.79 -1.09 5.85
N SER A 61 7.59 -0.24 6.49
CA SER A 61 8.87 0.20 5.93
C SER A 61 9.80 -1.00 5.70
N ARG A 62 10.49 -1.00 4.55
CA ARG A 62 11.51 -2.01 4.22
C ARG A 62 12.82 -1.80 4.97
N HIS A 63 13.12 -0.55 5.34
CA HIS A 63 14.33 -0.18 6.08
C HIS A 63 13.96 0.68 7.29
N PRO A 64 13.28 0.13 8.32
CA PRO A 64 12.80 0.91 9.46
C PRO A 64 13.94 1.67 10.16
N GLY A 65 13.78 2.98 10.33
CA GLY A 65 14.77 3.85 10.97
C GLY A 65 15.98 4.23 10.12
N ALA A 66 16.12 3.68 8.91
CA ALA A 66 17.18 4.06 7.98
C ALA A 66 16.81 5.32 7.18
N ALA A 67 17.82 5.99 6.62
CA ALA A 67 17.64 7.21 5.83
C ALA A 67 16.80 6.97 4.55
N ASP A 68 16.84 5.75 4.01
CA ASP A 68 16.07 5.28 2.85
C ASP A 68 14.79 4.51 3.24
N GLY A 69 14.38 4.59 4.51
CA GLY A 69 13.26 3.84 5.05
C GLY A 69 11.87 4.42 4.76
N ALA A 70 11.77 5.64 4.26
CA ALA A 70 10.49 6.32 4.10
C ALA A 70 9.72 5.83 2.87
N GLN A 71 8.39 5.94 2.90
CA GLN A 71 7.53 5.72 1.74
C GLN A 71 6.95 7.07 1.28
N ARG A 72 7.07 7.38 -0.01
CA ARG A 72 6.43 8.54 -0.62
C ARG A 72 5.46 8.10 -1.72
N ILE A 73 4.18 8.35 -1.50
CA ILE A 73 3.12 8.07 -2.47
C ILE A 73 2.96 9.28 -3.39
N VAL A 74 3.00 9.07 -4.70
CA VAL A 74 2.81 10.13 -5.71
C VAL A 74 1.43 10.09 -6.37
N ALA A 75 0.80 8.92 -6.39
CA ALA A 75 -0.55 8.75 -6.91
C ALA A 75 -1.25 7.59 -6.19
N PHE A 76 -2.53 7.79 -5.88
CA PHE A 76 -3.39 6.76 -5.29
C PHE A 76 -4.75 6.78 -6.00
N GLU A 77 -5.23 5.60 -6.37
CA GLU A 77 -6.53 5.37 -6.97
C GLU A 77 -7.06 4.06 -6.40
N ALA A 78 -8.36 4.01 -6.10
CA ALA A 78 -9.09 2.83 -5.69
C ALA A 78 -10.41 2.77 -6.46
N ARG A 79 -10.76 1.58 -6.95
CA ARG A 79 -11.95 1.31 -7.77
C ARG A 79 -12.57 -0.02 -7.39
#